data_AF-A0A1G7BGX6-F1
#
_entry.id   AF-A0A1G7BGX6-F1
#
_cell.length_a   1.000
_cell.length_b   1.000
_cell.length_c   1.000
_cell.angle_alpha   90.00
_cell.angle_beta   90.00
_cell.angle_gamma   90.00
#
_symmetry.space_group_name_H-M   'P 1'
#
loop_
_entity.id
_entity.type
_entity.pdbx_description
1 polymer ?
#
loop_
_entity_poly.entity_id
_entity_poly.type
_entity_poly.pdbx_seq_one_letter_code
_entity_poly.pdbx_strand_id
1 'polypeptide(L)'
;MSRAEKAEDPGAGASEAAGGVAAAQAPLRMRMLVAIAATILVLDLVTKVIAVRFIDPGDPIEVVGDVVRLTLIRNPGAAFSMATGMTWLLTLVAIGVVVGVVKIGRTMRSPWWALGLGLVLGGALGNLIDRLFRAPGPLQGHVVDFVSVGWWPVFNVADSAIVCGAILLVALTLFGLNPDGTRGDDTAHTNASDGSAADAPEGNS
;
A
#
# COMPACT_ATOMS: atom_id res chain seq x y z
N MET A 1 55.33 36.96 48.17
CA MET A 1 55.02 35.53 47.91
C MET A 1 54.07 35.51 46.71
N SER A 2 54.60 35.59 45.49
CA SER A 2 54.98 34.51 44.56
C SER A 2 53.82 33.64 44.08
N ARG A 3 53.57 33.76 42.78
CA ARG A 3 52.62 33.09 41.89
C ARG A 3 52.97 31.60 41.73
N ALA A 4 51.98 30.72 41.68
CA ALA A 4 52.05 29.46 40.95
C ALA A 4 50.65 28.91 40.64
N GLU A 5 50.28 29.10 39.39
CA GLU A 5 49.24 28.45 38.60
C GLU A 5 49.77 27.05 38.21
N LYS A 6 48.99 25.96 38.42
CA LYS A 6 49.18 24.61 37.81
C LYS A 6 48.06 23.67 38.28
N ALA A 7 47.34 22.86 37.50
CA ALA A 7 47.19 22.66 36.06
C ALA A 7 45.90 21.83 35.85
N GLU A 8 45.20 22.04 34.74
CA GLU A 8 44.33 21.04 34.10
C GLU A 8 45.17 19.88 33.54
N ASP A 9 44.63 18.66 33.59
CA ASP A 9 44.49 17.82 32.38
C ASP A 9 43.32 16.81 32.57
N PRO A 10 42.53 16.51 31.52
CA PRO A 10 41.23 15.87 31.54
C PRO A 10 41.29 14.37 31.31
N GLY A 11 40.26 13.65 31.74
CA GLY A 11 40.22 12.21 31.53
C GLY A 11 38.91 11.55 31.95
N ALA A 12 38.10 11.22 30.95
CA ALA A 12 37.23 10.04 30.92
C ALA A 12 36.03 10.03 31.89
N GLY A 13 34.93 10.59 31.41
CA GLY A 13 33.57 10.25 31.83
C GLY A 13 32.55 10.62 30.76
N ALA A 14 32.92 10.39 29.50
CA ALA A 14 32.06 10.61 28.36
C ALA A 14 30.81 9.72 28.49
N SER A 15 29.65 10.36 28.48
CA SER A 15 28.52 9.98 27.63
C SER A 15 28.25 8.48 27.53
N GLU A 16 27.63 7.89 28.55
CA GLU A 16 26.73 6.74 28.31
C GLU A 16 25.41 7.28 27.75
N ALA A 17 25.48 7.63 26.48
CA ALA A 17 24.34 7.61 25.59
C ALA A 17 24.00 6.15 25.24
N ALA A 18 22.73 5.97 24.88
CA ALA A 18 22.19 4.89 24.05
C ALA A 18 21.58 3.69 24.79
N GLY A 19 20.26 3.57 24.64
CA GLY A 19 19.51 2.37 24.98
C GLY A 19 18.01 2.50 24.80
N GLY A 20 17.46 3.72 24.76
CA GLY A 20 16.11 3.93 24.27
C GLY A 20 16.12 3.95 22.75
N VAL A 21 15.90 2.80 22.10
CA VAL A 21 15.41 2.80 20.71
C VAL A 21 14.02 3.41 20.78
N ALA A 22 13.97 4.75 20.76
CA ALA A 22 12.76 5.49 20.49
C ALA A 22 12.34 5.03 19.09
N ALA A 23 11.41 4.07 19.05
CA ALA A 23 10.80 3.63 17.82
C ALA A 23 10.31 4.90 17.13
N ALA A 24 11.03 5.32 16.08
CA ALA A 24 10.76 6.54 15.35
C ALA A 24 9.26 6.54 15.05
N GLN A 25 8.52 7.45 15.68
CA GLN A 25 7.07 7.37 15.68
C GLN A 25 6.62 7.45 14.24
N ALA A 26 6.18 6.30 13.68
CA ALA A 26 5.73 6.26 12.29
C ALA A 26 4.71 7.38 12.10
N PRO A 27 4.84 8.20 11.04
CA PRO A 27 3.95 9.34 10.84
C PRO A 27 2.50 8.84 10.88
N LEU A 28 1.59 9.63 11.47
CA LEU A 28 0.19 9.22 11.74
C LEU A 28 -0.50 8.54 10.53
N ARG A 29 -0.13 8.95 9.32
CA ARG A 29 -0.64 8.40 8.05
C ARG A 29 -0.13 7.01 7.72
N MET A 30 1.13 6.70 8.05
CA MET A 30 1.65 5.34 7.95
C MET A 30 0.91 4.41 8.91
N ARG A 31 0.62 4.86 10.15
CA ARG A 31 -0.19 4.07 11.09
C ARG A 31 -1.58 3.78 10.54
N MET A 32 -2.23 4.78 9.94
CA MET A 32 -3.53 4.62 9.29
C MET A 32 -3.47 3.63 8.12
N LEU A 33 -2.47 3.76 7.24
CA LEU A 33 -2.25 2.82 6.12
C LEU A 33 -2.09 1.38 6.63
N VAL A 34 -1.22 1.18 7.64
CA VAL A 34 -0.97 -0.13 8.23
C VAL A 34 -2.23 -0.69 8.89
N ALA A 35 -2.99 0.12 9.62
CA ALA A 35 -4.23 -0.31 10.24
C ALA A 35 -5.28 -0.75 9.21
N ILE A 36 -5.42 -0.01 8.11
CA ILE A 36 -6.33 -0.36 7.01
C ILE A 36 -5.87 -1.65 6.33
N ALA A 37 -4.58 -1.75 6.00
CA ALA A 37 -4.01 -2.94 5.39
C ALA A 37 -4.19 -4.18 6.26
N ALA A 38 -3.93 -4.06 7.57
CA ALA A 38 -4.14 -5.14 8.54
C ALA A 38 -5.62 -5.55 8.64
N THR A 39 -6.53 -4.58 8.63
CA THR A 39 -7.98 -4.85 8.67
C THR A 39 -8.42 -5.63 7.43
N ILE A 40 -8.04 -5.16 6.23
CA ILE A 40 -8.36 -5.85 4.97
C ILE A 40 -7.73 -7.24 4.95
N LEU A 41 -6.49 -7.38 5.38
CA LEU A 41 -5.80 -8.67 5.43
C LEU A 41 -6.54 -9.66 6.34
N VAL A 42 -6.94 -9.23 7.55
CA VAL A 42 -7.70 -10.09 8.48
C VAL A 42 -9.04 -10.48 7.86
N LEU A 43 -9.78 -9.54 7.26
CA LEU A 43 -11.05 -9.82 6.61
C LEU A 43 -10.89 -10.81 5.45
N ASP A 44 -9.89 -10.64 4.60
CA ASP A 44 -9.60 -11.55 3.49
C ASP A 44 -9.26 -12.96 3.98
N LEU A 45 -8.35 -13.09 4.95
CA LEU A 45 -7.97 -14.39 5.50
C LEU A 45 -9.14 -15.10 6.17
N VAL A 46 -9.92 -14.39 6.99
CA VAL A 46 -11.09 -14.96 7.68
C VAL A 46 -12.14 -15.43 6.68
N THR A 47 -12.48 -14.58 5.71
CA THR A 47 -13.49 -14.94 4.70
C THR A 47 -13.04 -16.11 3.83
N LYS A 48 -11.76 -16.19 3.44
CA LYS A 48 -11.21 -17.35 2.73
C LYS A 48 -11.24 -18.63 3.56
N VAL A 49 -10.93 -18.54 4.86
CA VAL A 49 -11.01 -19.69 5.78
C VAL A 49 -12.46 -20.19 5.89
N ILE A 50 -13.42 -19.28 6.02
CA ILE A 50 -14.85 -19.61 6.04
C ILE A 50 -15.25 -20.25 4.71
N ALA A 51 -14.91 -19.64 3.57
CA ALA A 51 -15.23 -20.15 2.25
C ALA A 51 -14.72 -21.58 2.03
N VAL A 52 -13.45 -21.86 2.38
CA VAL A 52 -12.85 -23.19 2.26
C VAL A 52 -13.51 -24.24 3.17
N ARG A 53 -14.10 -23.82 4.30
CA ARG A 53 -14.74 -24.74 5.25
C ARG A 53 -16.20 -25.04 4.95
N PHE A 54 -16.93 -24.09 4.36
CA PHE A 54 -18.39 -24.17 4.25
C PHE A 54 -18.90 -24.30 2.82
N ILE A 55 -18.05 -24.06 1.80
CA ILE A 55 -18.46 -24.18 0.40
C ILE A 55 -17.82 -25.44 -0.18
N ASP A 56 -18.68 -26.38 -0.59
CA ASP A 56 -18.23 -27.60 -1.24
C ASP A 56 -17.82 -27.31 -2.70
N PRO A 57 -16.65 -27.80 -3.17
CA PRO A 57 -16.24 -27.59 -4.56
C PRO A 57 -17.27 -28.16 -5.54
N GLY A 58 -17.79 -27.31 -6.42
CA GLY A 58 -18.80 -27.69 -7.41
C GLY A 58 -20.25 -27.57 -6.94
N ASP A 59 -20.49 -27.15 -5.69
CA ASP A 59 -21.82 -26.90 -5.14
C ASP A 59 -21.95 -25.44 -4.67
N PRO A 60 -22.33 -24.51 -5.57
CA PRO A 60 -22.43 -23.09 -5.23
C PRO A 60 -23.58 -22.78 -4.27
N ILE A 61 -23.34 -21.88 -3.31
CA ILE A 61 -24.40 -21.36 -2.43
C ILE A 61 -25.01 -20.11 -3.09
N GLU A 62 -26.30 -20.17 -3.40
CA GLU A 62 -27.05 -19.02 -3.92
C GLU A 62 -27.35 -18.00 -2.82
N VAL A 63 -26.89 -16.76 -2.99
CA VAL A 63 -27.14 -15.66 -2.05
C VAL A 63 -28.26 -14.77 -2.55
N VAL A 64 -28.23 -14.43 -3.84
CA VAL A 64 -29.25 -13.61 -4.51
C VAL A 64 -29.60 -14.26 -5.84
N GLY A 65 -30.43 -15.32 -5.77
CA GLY A 65 -30.78 -16.17 -6.91
C GLY A 65 -29.53 -16.57 -7.71
N ASP A 66 -29.64 -16.51 -9.04
CA ASP A 66 -28.54 -16.83 -9.96
C ASP A 66 -27.48 -15.71 -10.10
N VAL A 67 -27.72 -14.53 -9.53
CA VAL A 67 -26.87 -13.35 -9.76
C VAL A 67 -25.66 -13.35 -8.85
N VAL A 68 -25.84 -13.59 -7.55
CA VAL A 68 -24.75 -13.60 -6.56
C VAL A 68 -24.69 -14.98 -5.92
N ARG A 69 -23.58 -15.68 -6.15
CA ARG A 69 -23.33 -17.03 -5.64
C ARG A 69 -21.99 -17.09 -4.93
N LEU A 70 -21.90 -17.95 -3.91
CA LEU A 70 -20.63 -18.30 -3.30
C LEU A 70 -20.12 -19.59 -3.91
N THR A 71 -19.04 -19.51 -4.67
CA THR A 71 -18.46 -20.63 -5.44
C THR A 71 -16.99 -20.75 -5.13
N LEU A 72 -16.55 -21.85 -4.51
CA LEU A 72 -15.15 -22.03 -4.16
C LEU A 72 -14.29 -22.36 -5.38
N ILE A 73 -13.38 -21.46 -5.74
CA ILE A 73 -12.38 -21.64 -6.80
C ILE A 73 -10.98 -21.46 -6.23
N ARG A 74 -10.07 -22.35 -6.61
CA ARG A 74 -8.62 -22.22 -6.33
C ARG A 74 -7.94 -21.72 -7.58
N ASN A 75 -7.75 -20.42 -7.67
CA ASN A 75 -7.31 -19.72 -8.86
C ASN A 75 -5.77 -19.66 -8.96
N PRO A 76 -5.14 -20.33 -9.95
CA PRO A 76 -3.70 -20.20 -10.19
C PRO A 76 -3.30 -18.86 -10.83
N GLY A 77 -4.26 -18.01 -11.19
CA GLY A 77 -4.11 -16.86 -12.08
C GLY A 77 -4.83 -17.04 -13.44
N ALA A 78 -5.80 -17.97 -13.52
CA ALA A 78 -6.48 -18.37 -14.74
C ALA A 78 -7.44 -17.31 -15.33
N ALA A 79 -7.72 -16.22 -14.62
CA ALA A 79 -8.50 -15.09 -15.16
C ALA A 79 -7.90 -14.52 -16.47
N PHE A 80 -6.62 -14.81 -16.75
CA PHE A 80 -5.97 -14.43 -18.00
C PHE A 80 -5.81 -15.56 -19.03
N SER A 81 -6.26 -16.81 -18.77
CA SER A 81 -6.09 -18.03 -19.63
C SER A 81 -4.69 -18.32 -20.23
N MET A 82 -3.73 -17.41 -20.08
CA MET A 82 -2.33 -17.46 -20.53
C MET A 82 -1.38 -17.69 -19.34
N ALA A 83 -1.83 -17.47 -18.11
CA ALA A 83 -0.98 -17.47 -16.91
C ALA A 83 -0.94 -18.81 -16.15
N THR A 84 -1.54 -19.88 -16.68
CA THR A 84 -1.31 -21.25 -16.20
C THR A 84 0.15 -21.61 -16.46
N GLY A 85 1.03 -21.29 -15.50
CA GLY A 85 2.50 -21.38 -15.62
C GLY A 85 3.26 -20.11 -15.18
N MET A 86 2.57 -18.98 -15.04
CA MET A 86 3.14 -17.68 -14.62
C MET A 86 2.72 -17.27 -13.21
N THR A 87 2.20 -18.18 -12.39
CA THR A 87 1.78 -17.88 -11.01
C THR A 87 2.92 -17.26 -10.19
N TRP A 88 4.16 -17.72 -10.40
CA TRP A 88 5.36 -17.14 -9.80
C TRP A 88 5.56 -15.66 -10.18
N LEU A 89 5.30 -15.29 -11.44
CA LEU A 89 5.41 -13.90 -11.91
C LEU A 89 4.35 -13.03 -11.22
N LEU A 90 3.11 -13.51 -11.12
CA LEU A 90 2.06 -12.80 -10.40
C LEU A 90 2.46 -12.59 -8.93
N THR A 91 3.11 -13.57 -8.31
CA THR A 91 3.65 -13.45 -6.95
C THR A 91 4.73 -12.37 -6.86
N LEU A 92 5.66 -12.31 -7.82
CA LEU A 92 6.68 -11.26 -7.88
C LEU A 92 6.07 -9.87 -8.07
N VAL A 93 5.03 -9.73 -8.91
CA VAL A 93 4.31 -8.47 -9.07
C VAL A 93 3.65 -8.05 -7.76
N ALA A 94 3.02 -8.97 -7.03
CA ALA A 94 2.43 -8.68 -5.73
C ALA A 94 3.48 -8.21 -4.71
N ILE A 95 4.65 -8.85 -4.68
CA ILE A 95 5.80 -8.41 -3.86
C ILE A 95 6.23 -6.99 -4.27
N GLY A 96 6.35 -6.73 -5.57
CA GLY A 96 6.69 -5.40 -6.09
C GLY A 96 5.70 -4.32 -5.65
N VAL A 97 4.39 -4.62 -5.69
CA VAL A 97 3.33 -3.73 -5.18
C VAL A 97 3.51 -3.47 -3.69
N VAL A 98 3.72 -4.51 -2.88
CA VAL A 98 3.94 -4.37 -1.42
C VAL A 98 5.13 -3.44 -1.15
N VAL A 99 6.27 -3.68 -1.82
CA VAL A 99 7.48 -2.85 -1.66
C VAL A 99 7.23 -1.42 -2.10
N GLY A 100 6.58 -1.22 -3.26
CA GLY A 100 6.24 0.10 -3.79
C GLY A 100 5.34 0.89 -2.85
N VAL A 101 4.27 0.27 -2.33
CA VAL A 101 3.35 0.90 -1.39
C VAL A 101 4.05 1.26 -0.08
N VAL A 102 4.87 0.36 0.48
CA VAL A 102 5.64 0.66 1.71
C VAL A 102 6.58 1.83 1.48
N LYS A 103 7.26 1.91 0.32
CA LYS A 103 8.15 3.03 -0.02
C LYS A 103 7.39 4.35 -0.11
N ILE A 104 6.26 4.39 -0.82
CA ILE A 104 5.42 5.58 -0.97
C ILE A 104 4.82 6.01 0.38
N GLY A 105 4.40 5.04 1.20
CA GLY A 105 3.78 5.29 2.51
C GLY A 105 4.69 6.03 3.49
N ARG A 106 6.03 5.97 3.33
CA ARG A 106 6.99 6.62 4.24
C ARG A 106 7.00 8.13 4.14
N THR A 107 6.65 8.70 2.99
CA THR A 107 6.66 10.15 2.73
C THR A 107 5.27 10.75 2.62
N MET A 108 4.23 9.91 2.72
CA MET A 108 2.85 10.29 2.50
C MET A 108 2.25 11.06 3.69
N ARG A 109 1.48 12.12 3.37
CA ARG A 109 0.80 12.99 4.34
C ARG A 109 -0.72 13.06 4.13
N SER A 110 -1.21 12.67 2.96
CA SER A 110 -2.64 12.68 2.63
C SER A 110 -3.39 11.46 3.21
N PRO A 111 -4.50 11.66 3.95
CA PRO A 111 -5.30 10.55 4.50
C PRO A 111 -6.02 9.73 3.43
N TRP A 112 -6.40 10.35 2.30
CA TRP A 112 -7.04 9.64 1.20
C TRP A 112 -6.08 8.71 0.47
N TRP A 113 -4.81 9.14 0.33
CA TRP A 113 -3.75 8.26 -0.14
C TRP A 113 -3.45 7.14 0.86
N ALA A 114 -3.51 7.41 2.17
CA ALA A 114 -3.38 6.35 3.19
C ALA A 114 -4.48 5.29 3.08
N LEU A 115 -5.72 5.71 2.82
CA LEU A 115 -6.83 4.81 2.56
C LEU A 115 -6.61 3.97 1.30
N GLY A 116 -6.36 4.61 0.15
CA GLY A 116 -6.17 3.90 -1.12
C GLY A 116 -4.98 2.93 -1.08
N LEU A 117 -3.83 3.38 -0.58
CA LEU A 117 -2.64 2.53 -0.45
C LEU A 117 -2.81 1.44 0.62
N GLY A 118 -3.53 1.70 1.70
CA GLY A 118 -3.86 0.70 2.72
C GLY A 118 -4.73 -0.42 2.17
N LEU A 119 -5.74 -0.08 1.37
CA LEU A 119 -6.60 -1.05 0.68
C LEU A 119 -5.78 -1.93 -0.28
N VAL A 120 -4.96 -1.31 -1.13
CA VAL A 120 -4.10 -2.02 -2.09
C VAL A 120 -3.09 -2.92 -1.36
N LEU A 121 -2.44 -2.42 -0.30
CA LEU A 121 -1.46 -3.20 0.46
C LEU A 121 -2.13 -4.40 1.14
N GLY A 122 -3.27 -4.21 1.79
CA GLY A 122 -4.00 -5.27 2.47
C GLY A 122 -4.44 -6.37 1.50
N GLY A 123 -5.03 -5.99 0.36
CA GLY A 123 -5.42 -6.95 -0.66
C GLY A 123 -4.23 -7.66 -1.31
N ALA A 124 -3.17 -6.93 -1.63
CA ALA A 124 -1.95 -7.52 -2.18
C ALA A 124 -1.32 -8.55 -1.22
N LEU A 125 -1.27 -8.24 0.09
CA LEU A 125 -0.77 -9.17 1.11
C LEU A 125 -1.68 -10.41 1.25
N GLY A 126 -3.00 -10.25 1.23
CA GLY A 126 -3.95 -11.37 1.32
C GLY A 126 -3.76 -12.39 0.20
N ASN A 127 -3.70 -11.91 -1.05
CA ASN A 127 -3.43 -12.78 -2.21
C ASN A 127 -1.99 -13.31 -2.24
N LEU A 128 -1.00 -12.54 -1.75
CA LEU A 128 0.38 -12.99 -1.63
C LEU A 128 0.52 -14.15 -0.63
N ILE A 129 -0.16 -14.10 0.51
CA ILE A 129 -0.15 -15.17 1.51
C ILE A 129 -0.68 -16.48 0.92
N ASP A 130 -1.80 -16.44 0.19
CA ASP A 130 -2.31 -17.62 -0.50
C ASP A 130 -1.25 -18.22 -1.44
N ARG A 131 -0.57 -17.38 -2.21
CA ARG A 131 0.46 -17.82 -3.17
C ARG A 131 1.73 -18.37 -2.54
N LEU A 132 2.06 -17.91 -1.34
CA LEU A 132 3.23 -18.38 -0.59
C LEU A 132 2.98 -19.66 0.18
N PHE A 133 1.77 -19.85 0.72
CA PHE A 133 1.51 -20.89 1.70
C PHE A 133 0.53 -21.98 1.23
N ARG A 134 -0.18 -21.79 0.12
CA ARG A 134 -1.09 -22.81 -0.41
C ARG A 134 -0.41 -23.66 -1.49
N ALA A 135 -0.98 -24.85 -1.70
CA ALA A 135 -0.57 -25.76 -2.76
C ALA A 135 -0.70 -25.10 -4.16
N PRO A 136 0.10 -25.51 -5.16
CA PRO A 136 1.07 -26.62 -5.17
C PRO A 136 2.41 -26.38 -4.47
N GLY A 137 2.79 -25.15 -4.17
CA GLY A 137 4.06 -24.84 -3.53
C GLY A 137 4.28 -23.33 -3.36
N PRO A 138 5.33 -22.92 -2.62
CA PRO A 138 5.62 -21.51 -2.39
C PRO A 138 5.86 -20.78 -3.72
N LEU A 139 5.32 -19.56 -3.82
CA LEU A 139 5.28 -18.71 -5.01
C LEU A 139 4.34 -19.20 -6.13
N GLN A 140 3.83 -20.42 -6.03
CA GLN A 140 2.93 -21.03 -7.02
C GLN A 140 1.54 -21.32 -6.44
N GLY A 141 1.28 -20.98 -5.18
CA GLY A 141 0.03 -21.27 -4.52
C GLY A 141 -1.17 -20.62 -5.21
N HIS A 142 -2.31 -21.31 -5.16
CA HIS A 142 -3.55 -20.79 -5.74
C HIS A 142 -4.27 -19.87 -4.76
N VAL A 143 -4.80 -18.77 -5.29
CA VAL A 143 -5.63 -17.82 -4.54
C VAL A 143 -7.02 -18.42 -4.35
N VAL A 144 -7.59 -18.26 -3.15
CA VAL A 144 -8.97 -18.70 -2.89
C VAL A 144 -9.94 -17.61 -3.31
N ASP A 145 -10.73 -17.90 -4.33
CA ASP A 145 -11.81 -17.05 -4.81
C ASP A 145 -13.14 -17.70 -4.46
N PHE A 146 -14.12 -16.88 -4.06
CA PHE A 146 -15.38 -17.41 -3.55
C PHE A 146 -16.62 -16.59 -3.90
N VAL A 147 -16.49 -15.35 -4.38
CA VAL A 147 -17.64 -14.51 -4.75
C VAL A 147 -17.83 -14.54 -6.26
N SER A 148 -18.98 -15.06 -6.71
CA SER A 148 -19.38 -15.08 -8.12
C SER A 148 -20.53 -14.11 -8.35
N VAL A 149 -20.40 -13.25 -9.36
CA VAL A 149 -21.43 -12.27 -9.73
C VAL A 149 -21.72 -12.36 -11.23
N GLY A 150 -22.84 -12.98 -11.60
CA GLY A 150 -23.26 -13.15 -12.99
C GLY A 150 -22.15 -13.72 -13.89
N TRP A 151 -21.75 -12.94 -14.89
CA TRP A 151 -20.69 -13.29 -15.86
C TRP A 151 -19.28 -12.86 -15.44
N TRP A 152 -19.14 -12.16 -14.31
CA TRP A 152 -17.86 -11.65 -13.82
C TRP A 152 -16.99 -12.79 -13.24
N PRO A 153 -15.65 -12.77 -13.44
CA PRO A 153 -14.75 -13.76 -12.83
C PRO A 153 -14.94 -13.85 -11.32
N VAL A 154 -14.87 -15.05 -10.74
CA VAL A 154 -14.97 -15.22 -9.29
C VAL A 154 -13.80 -14.51 -8.61
N PHE A 155 -14.09 -13.80 -7.54
CA PHE A 155 -13.12 -12.95 -6.83
C PHE A 155 -13.23 -13.12 -5.31
N ASN A 156 -12.37 -12.41 -4.58
CA ASN A 156 -12.37 -12.39 -3.12
C ASN A 156 -12.33 -10.96 -2.55
N VAL A 157 -12.22 -10.86 -1.22
CA VAL A 157 -12.16 -9.58 -0.52
C VAL A 157 -10.87 -8.82 -0.84
N ALA A 158 -9.73 -9.50 -0.96
CA ALA A 158 -8.47 -8.89 -1.40
C ALA A 158 -8.59 -8.24 -2.79
N ASP A 159 -9.21 -8.90 -3.76
CA ASP A 159 -9.41 -8.34 -5.11
C ASP A 159 -10.30 -7.10 -5.07
N SER A 160 -11.38 -7.15 -4.30
CA SER A 160 -12.28 -6.01 -4.10
C SER A 160 -11.53 -4.81 -3.50
N ALA A 161 -10.70 -5.05 -2.48
CA ALA A 161 -9.89 -4.01 -1.87
C ALA A 161 -8.86 -3.40 -2.84
N ILE A 162 -8.19 -4.23 -3.66
CA ILE A 162 -7.27 -3.75 -4.70
C ILE A 162 -8.01 -2.87 -5.71
N VAL A 163 -9.17 -3.31 -6.22
CA VAL A 163 -9.96 -2.56 -7.21
C VAL A 163 -10.44 -1.23 -6.62
N CYS A 164 -11.06 -1.24 -5.45
CA CYS A 164 -11.52 -0.01 -4.79
C CYS A 164 -10.36 0.95 -4.47
N GLY A 165 -9.24 0.42 -3.97
CA GLY A 165 -8.05 1.21 -3.68
C GLY A 165 -7.44 1.83 -4.94
N ALA A 166 -7.33 1.06 -6.03
CA ALA A 166 -6.83 1.54 -7.31
C ALA A 166 -7.74 2.64 -7.90
N ILE A 167 -9.07 2.43 -7.90
CA ILE A 167 -10.04 3.44 -8.35
C ILE A 167 -9.87 4.73 -7.54
N LEU A 168 -9.74 4.63 -6.22
CA LEU A 168 -9.53 5.80 -5.36
C LEU A 168 -8.22 6.52 -5.70
N LEU A 169 -7.10 5.80 -5.85
CA LEU A 169 -5.81 6.42 -6.17
C LEU A 169 -5.81 7.08 -7.55
N VAL A 170 -6.45 6.46 -8.55
CA VAL A 170 -6.64 7.05 -9.88
C VAL A 170 -7.49 8.31 -9.77
N ALA A 171 -8.62 8.27 -9.05
CA ALA A 171 -9.47 9.44 -8.86
C ALA A 171 -8.69 10.58 -8.17
N LEU A 172 -7.94 10.30 -7.10
CA LEU A 172 -7.11 11.30 -6.42
C LEU A 172 -6.11 11.95 -7.38
N THR A 173 -5.48 11.14 -8.23
CA THR A 173 -4.52 11.63 -9.23
C THR A 173 -5.21 12.52 -10.26
N LEU A 174 -6.37 12.12 -10.77
CA LEU A 174 -7.16 12.89 -11.74
C LEU A 174 -7.68 14.21 -11.17
N PHE A 175 -7.98 14.26 -9.87
CA PHE A 175 -8.38 15.48 -9.16
C PHE A 175 -7.18 16.28 -8.60
N GLY A 176 -5.95 15.95 -9.01
CA GLY A 176 -4.74 16.68 -8.63
C GLY A 176 -4.38 16.59 -7.14
N LEU A 177 -4.91 15.62 -6.39
CA LEU A 177 -4.58 15.42 -4.99
C LEU A 177 -3.31 14.58 -4.88
N ASN A 178 -2.22 15.20 -4.44
CA ASN A 178 -0.92 14.56 -4.34
C ASN A 178 -0.76 13.74 -3.03
N PRO A 179 0.14 12.74 -3.01
CA PRO A 179 0.42 11.94 -1.81
C PRO A 179 0.92 12.76 -0.61
N ASP A 180 1.54 13.90 -0.87
CA ASP A 180 2.04 14.86 0.13
C ASP A 180 0.94 15.77 0.70
N GLY A 181 -0.29 15.69 0.17
CA GLY A 181 -1.44 16.47 0.60
C GLY A 181 -1.64 17.79 -0.14
N THR A 182 -0.78 18.13 -1.11
CA THR A 182 -0.94 19.32 -1.95
C THR A 182 -1.99 19.10 -3.05
N ARG A 183 -2.59 20.18 -3.56
CA ARG A 183 -3.43 20.16 -4.78
C ARG A 183 -2.61 20.68 -5.95
N GLY A 184 -2.66 19.98 -7.07
CA GLY A 184 -1.96 20.32 -8.30
C GLY A 184 -2.58 21.55 -8.96
N ASP A 185 -2.26 22.73 -8.43
CA ASP A 185 -2.38 24.06 -9.07
C ASP A 185 -1.43 25.10 -8.43
N ASP A 186 -0.81 24.83 -7.27
CA ASP A 186 0.04 25.80 -6.56
C ASP A 186 1.42 26.06 -7.21
N THR A 187 1.84 25.28 -8.22
CA THR A 187 3.16 25.43 -8.88
C THR A 187 3.13 26.22 -10.19
N ALA A 188 1.94 26.53 -10.75
CA ALA A 188 1.85 27.25 -12.03
C ALA A 188 1.94 28.78 -11.88
N HIS A 189 1.64 29.33 -10.69
CA HIS A 189 1.57 30.79 -10.49
C HIS A 189 2.82 31.44 -9.89
N THR A 190 3.79 30.68 -9.36
CA THR A 190 5.00 31.25 -8.74
C THR A 190 6.11 31.58 -9.75
N ASN A 191 6.13 30.94 -10.92
CA ASN A 191 7.16 31.18 -11.94
C ASN A 191 6.81 32.30 -12.94
N ALA A 192 5.58 32.84 -12.90
CA ALA A 192 5.14 33.89 -13.82
C ALA A 192 5.34 35.31 -13.26
N SER A 193 5.54 35.47 -11.93
CA SER A 193 5.71 36.78 -11.29
C SER A 193 7.16 37.25 -11.19
N ASP A 194 8.16 36.37 -11.32
CA ASP A 194 9.59 36.73 -11.20
C ASP A 194 10.25 37.11 -12.54
N GLY A 195 9.55 36.96 -13.67
CA GLY A 195 10.12 37.18 -15.01
C GLY A 195 9.77 38.50 -15.69
N SER A 196 8.93 39.37 -15.09
CA SER A 196 8.33 40.51 -15.80
C SER A 196 8.66 41.90 -15.22
N ALA A 197 9.67 42.04 -14.36
CA ALA A 197 10.03 43.32 -13.74
C ALA A 197 11.41 43.88 -14.15
N ALA A 198 12.08 43.31 -15.15
CA ALA A 198 13.42 43.74 -15.55
C ALA A 198 13.52 44.06 -17.05
N ASP A 199 12.77 45.05 -17.53
CA ASP A 199 13.21 45.86 -18.67
C ASP A 199 12.43 47.20 -18.74
N ALA A 200 13.05 48.27 -18.26
CA ALA A 200 12.64 49.63 -18.57
C ALA A 200 13.91 50.45 -18.81
N PRO A 201 14.18 50.93 -20.04
CA PRO A 201 15.32 51.78 -20.29
C PRO A 201 15.01 53.20 -19.80
N GLU A 202 15.76 53.67 -18.81
CA GLU A 202 15.82 55.08 -18.42
C GLU A 202 16.39 55.89 -19.58
N GLY A 203 15.54 56.68 -20.23
CA GLY A 203 15.96 57.81 -21.03
C GLY A 203 16.26 59.00 -20.11
N ASN A 204 17.41 59.63 -20.29
CA ASN A 204 17.50 61.07 -20.08
C ASN A 204 18.62 61.71 -20.93
N SER A 205 18.15 62.63 -21.79
CA SER A 205 18.68 63.95 -22.17
C SER A 205 20.18 64.21 -22.17
#